data_AF-A0A376D764-F1
#
_entry.id   AF-A0A376D764-F1
#
_cell.length_a   1.000
_cell.length_b   1.000
_cell.length_c   1.000
_cell.angle_alpha   90.00
_cell.angle_beta   90.00
_cell.angle_gamma   90.00
#
_symmetry.space_group_name_H-M   'P 1'
#
loop_
_entity.id
_entity.type
_entity.pdbx_description
1 polymer ?
#
loop_
_entity_poly.entity_id
_entity_poly.type
_entity_poly.pdbx_seq_one_letter_code
_entity_poly.pdbx_strand_id
1 'polypeptide(L)'
;MSNSRATLLVERIKDALKGNRPQTSEINVQLVEDSSFGPVKIVMFLWSVADNDLNADIVAQEALFLLRDEDIYVSFHKTRRRDGERLLTITQPLEPNNPKYSYGNLRGFTSLWLIQATGAEKLKQANAEHGDGRIIRR
;
A
#
# COMPACT_ATOMS: atom_id res chain seq x y z
N MET A 1 -4.26 20.39 -20.88
CA MET A 1 -3.07 20.20 -20.03
C MET A 1 -2.90 18.71 -19.85
N SER A 2 -1.72 18.12 -20.10
CA SER A 2 -1.50 16.72 -19.74
C SER A 2 -1.43 16.63 -18.22
N ASN A 3 -2.30 15.85 -17.58
CA ASN A 3 -2.19 15.60 -16.14
C ASN A 3 -0.80 15.01 -15.85
N SER A 4 -0.10 15.52 -14.82
CA SER A 4 1.18 14.94 -14.42
C SER A 4 0.95 13.50 -13.98
N ARG A 5 1.97 12.64 -14.12
CA ARG A 5 1.86 11.23 -13.67
C ARG A 5 1.52 11.15 -12.19
N ALA A 6 1.99 12.10 -11.38
CA ALA A 6 1.65 12.18 -9.96
C ALA A 6 0.17 12.53 -9.75
N THR A 7 -0.39 13.49 -10.50
CA THR A 7 -1.83 13.80 -10.44
C THR A 7 -2.67 12.58 -10.77
N LEU A 8 -2.33 11.87 -11.85
CA LEU A 8 -3.03 10.64 -12.24
C LEU A 8 -2.94 9.57 -11.13
N LEU A 9 -1.76 9.40 -10.54
CA LEU A 9 -1.55 8.47 -9.44
C LEU A 9 -2.41 8.82 -8.21
N VAL A 10 -2.49 10.09 -7.84
CA VAL A 10 -3.33 10.60 -6.75
C VAL A 10 -4.81 10.33 -7.02
N GLU A 11 -5.28 10.60 -8.24
CA GLU A 11 -6.66 10.27 -8.65
C GLU A 11 -6.95 8.77 -8.48
N ARG A 12 -6.03 7.90 -8.91
CA ARG A 12 -6.17 6.44 -8.76
C ARG A 12 -6.19 5.99 -7.31
N ILE A 13 -5.37 6.59 -6.45
CA ILE A 13 -5.35 6.31 -5.01
C ILE A 13 -6.71 6.68 -4.40
N LYS A 14 -7.24 7.86 -4.73
CA LYS A 14 -8.56 8.31 -4.25
C LYS A 14 -9.69 7.42 -4.75
N ASP A 15 -9.64 6.98 -6.01
CA ASP A 15 -10.62 6.04 -6.55
C ASP A 15 -10.59 4.70 -5.81
N ALA A 16 -9.39 4.17 -5.54
CA ALA A 16 -9.22 2.94 -4.78
C ALA A 16 -9.74 3.08 -3.35
N LEU A 17 -9.52 4.24 -2.71
CA LEU A 17 -10.10 4.59 -1.41
C LEU A 17 -11.63 4.74 -1.44
N LYS A 18 -12.27 4.91 -2.60
CA LYS A 18 -13.74 4.85 -2.74
C LYS A 18 -14.27 3.43 -2.95
N GLY A 19 -13.38 2.44 -3.06
CA GLY A 19 -13.74 1.05 -3.36
C GLY A 19 -13.80 0.73 -4.85
N ASN A 20 -13.43 1.68 -5.73
CA ASN A 20 -13.29 1.40 -7.15
C ASN A 20 -12.06 0.50 -7.33
N ARG A 21 -12.22 -0.65 -7.97
CA ARG A 21 -11.09 -1.56 -8.22
C ARG A 21 -10.10 -0.88 -9.17
N PRO A 22 -8.85 -0.62 -8.75
CA PRO A 22 -7.86 -0.09 -9.65
C PRO A 22 -7.58 -1.12 -10.76
N GLN A 23 -7.35 -0.65 -11.98
CA GLN A 23 -6.96 -1.52 -13.10
C GLN A 23 -5.49 -1.88 -12.93
N THR A 24 -5.21 -2.94 -12.15
CA THR A 24 -3.84 -3.35 -11.81
C THR A 24 -3.51 -4.75 -12.29
N SER A 25 -2.21 -5.04 -12.32
CA SER A 25 -1.65 -6.34 -12.65
C SER A 25 -1.88 -7.39 -11.54
N GLU A 26 -2.08 -7.02 -10.27
CA GLU A 26 -2.38 -7.97 -9.17
C GLU A 26 -2.65 -7.30 -7.79
N ILE A 27 -3.19 -8.14 -6.89
CA ILE A 27 -3.74 -8.00 -5.52
C ILE A 27 -4.20 -6.60 -5.11
N ASN A 28 -5.53 -6.45 -5.04
CA ASN A 28 -6.25 -5.37 -4.35
C ASN A 28 -6.76 -5.88 -2.98
N VAL A 29 -6.19 -5.39 -1.88
CA VAL A 29 -6.68 -5.64 -0.52
C VAL A 29 -7.33 -4.37 0.01
N GLN A 30 -8.54 -4.48 0.55
CA GLN A 30 -9.23 -3.40 1.23
C GLN A 30 -9.65 -3.87 2.62
N LEU A 31 -9.17 -3.20 3.66
CA LEU A 31 -9.46 -3.53 5.05
C LEU A 31 -9.85 -2.27 5.82
N VAL A 32 -10.68 -2.46 6.85
CA VAL A 32 -10.91 -1.47 7.89
C VAL A 32 -10.43 -2.10 9.19
N GLU A 33 -9.38 -1.54 9.75
CA GLU A 33 -8.79 -2.03 11.00
C GLU A 33 -9.10 -1.04 12.13
N ASP A 34 -9.67 -1.56 13.21
CA ASP A 34 -9.73 -0.87 14.49
C ASP A 34 -8.51 -1.27 15.30
N SER A 35 -7.57 -0.33 15.47
CA SER A 35 -6.34 -0.54 16.20
C SER A 35 -6.28 0.41 17.40
N SER A 36 -5.29 0.29 18.29
CA SER A 36 -5.06 1.31 19.33
C SER A 36 -4.83 2.72 18.75
N PHE A 37 -4.55 2.81 17.45
CA PHE A 37 -4.44 4.03 16.66
C PHE A 37 -5.81 4.61 16.28
N GLY A 38 -6.87 3.78 16.28
CA GLY A 38 -8.24 4.06 15.87
C GLY A 38 -8.59 3.44 14.51
N PRO A 39 -9.82 3.67 14.00
CA PRO A 39 -10.30 3.06 12.77
C PRO A 39 -9.63 3.68 11.53
N VAL A 40 -8.96 2.84 10.75
CA VAL A 40 -8.29 3.23 9.50
C VAL A 40 -8.71 2.34 8.34
N LYS A 41 -8.82 2.93 7.16
CA LYS A 41 -8.98 2.21 5.90
C LYS A 41 -7.62 1.97 5.27
N ILE A 42 -7.37 0.73 4.90
CA ILE A 42 -6.13 0.31 4.25
C ILE A 42 -6.46 -0.23 2.86
N VAL A 43 -5.74 0.26 1.86
CA VAL A 43 -5.85 -0.21 0.46
C VAL A 43 -4.47 -0.55 -0.05
N MET A 44 -4.31 -1.73 -0.66
CA MET A 44 -3.03 -2.18 -1.20
C MET A 44 -3.18 -2.67 -2.63
N PHE A 45 -2.33 -2.19 -3.56
CA PHE A 45 -2.31 -2.66 -4.95
C PHE A 45 -1.00 -2.34 -5.69
N LEU A 46 -0.72 -3.07 -6.77
CA LEU A 46 0.41 -2.78 -7.67
C LEU A 46 0.07 -1.70 -8.70
N TRP A 47 1.04 -0.84 -9.02
CA TRP A 47 0.86 0.15 -10.07
C TRP A 47 2.16 0.47 -10.80
N SER A 48 2.07 0.69 -12.12
CA SER A 48 3.16 1.20 -12.95
C SER A 48 3.28 2.71 -12.73
N VAL A 49 4.06 3.11 -11.73
CA VAL A 49 4.22 4.52 -11.34
C VAL A 49 4.97 5.31 -12.42
N ALA A 50 5.97 4.71 -13.04
CA ALA A 50 6.69 5.28 -14.18
C ALA A 50 7.30 4.18 -15.07
N ASP A 51 8.05 4.57 -16.10
CA ASP A 51 8.71 3.64 -17.03
C ASP A 51 10.02 3.08 -16.47
N ASN A 52 10.57 3.69 -15.42
CA ASN A 52 11.79 3.26 -14.74
C ASN A 52 11.76 3.68 -13.26
N ASP A 53 12.70 3.15 -12.48
CA ASP A 53 12.72 3.37 -11.04
C ASP A 53 13.04 4.80 -10.61
N LEU A 54 13.97 5.47 -11.31
CA LEU A 54 14.35 6.85 -10.99
C LEU A 54 13.14 7.78 -11.11
N ASN A 55 12.41 7.67 -12.22
CA ASN A 55 11.21 8.45 -12.46
C ASN A 55 10.07 8.05 -11.51
N ALA A 56 9.98 6.77 -11.14
CA ALA A 56 8.96 6.32 -10.19
C ALA A 56 9.17 6.92 -8.80
N ASP A 57 10.42 7.08 -8.36
CA ASP A 57 10.72 7.70 -7.07
C ASP A 57 10.40 9.21 -7.08
N ILE A 58 10.64 9.92 -8.19
CA ILE A 58 10.23 11.33 -8.36
C ILE A 58 8.70 11.46 -8.31
N VAL A 59 7.98 10.63 -9.08
CA VAL A 59 6.51 10.64 -9.10
C VAL A 59 5.93 10.28 -7.72
N ALA A 60 6.54 9.35 -7.01
CA ALA A 60 6.14 8.98 -5.65
C ALA A 60 6.29 10.16 -4.68
N GLN A 61 7.42 10.89 -4.74
CA GLN A 61 7.64 12.07 -3.90
C GLN A 61 6.62 13.18 -4.20
N GLU A 62 6.33 13.44 -5.47
CA GLU A 62 5.33 14.42 -5.88
C GLU A 62 3.92 14.01 -5.42
N ALA A 63 3.56 12.73 -5.56
CA ALA A 63 2.27 12.22 -5.09
C ALA A 63 2.13 12.30 -3.56
N LEU A 64 3.19 12.00 -2.80
CA LEU A 64 3.23 12.17 -1.35
C LEU A 64 3.02 13.62 -0.93
N PHE A 65 3.63 14.56 -1.66
CA PHE A 65 3.44 15.99 -1.42
C PHE A 65 1.98 16.40 -1.64
N LEU A 66 1.37 15.94 -2.72
CA LEU A 66 -0.04 16.24 -3.05
C LEU A 66 -1.04 15.62 -2.06
N LEU A 67 -0.73 14.48 -1.46
CA LEU A 67 -1.62 13.78 -0.51
C LEU A 67 -1.43 14.20 0.95
N ARG A 68 -0.38 14.96 1.26
CA ARG A 68 0.02 15.30 2.63
C ARG A 68 -1.10 15.98 3.43
N ASP A 69 -1.84 16.87 2.79
CA ASP A 69 -2.88 17.68 3.44
C ASP A 69 -4.25 16.99 3.45
N GLU A 70 -4.35 15.77 2.93
CA GLU A 70 -5.61 15.00 2.83
C GLU A 70 -5.70 13.86 3.83
N ASP A 71 -4.81 13.83 4.83
CA ASP A 71 -4.68 12.75 5.82
C ASP A 71 -4.48 11.35 5.19
N ILE A 72 -3.98 11.29 3.96
CA ILE A 72 -3.71 10.04 3.26
C ILE A 72 -2.21 9.80 3.26
N TYR A 73 -1.79 8.67 3.84
CA TYR A 73 -0.41 8.22 3.72
C TYR A 73 -0.31 7.08 2.71
N VAL A 74 0.75 7.09 1.91
CA VAL A 74 1.04 6.06 0.92
C VAL A 74 2.47 5.60 1.11
N SER A 75 2.67 4.29 1.17
CA SER A 75 3.99 3.68 1.10
C SER A 75 4.20 3.05 -0.26
N PHE A 76 5.33 3.37 -0.89
CA PHE A 76 5.72 2.88 -2.21
C PHE A 76 6.82 1.83 -2.06
N HIS A 77 6.51 0.58 -2.34
CA HIS A 77 7.48 -0.51 -2.24
C HIS A 77 7.91 -0.97 -3.62
N LYS A 78 9.21 -0.91 -3.87
CA LYS A 78 9.82 -1.50 -5.06
C LYS A 78 9.62 -3.02 -5.04
N THR A 79 9.10 -3.57 -6.13
CA THR A 79 9.00 -5.01 -6.34
C THR A 79 10.07 -5.48 -7.34
N ARG A 80 10.31 -6.79 -7.40
CA ARG A 80 11.21 -7.38 -8.41
C ARG A 80 10.51 -7.66 -9.75
N ARG A 81 9.23 -7.27 -9.90
CA ARG A 81 8.40 -7.67 -11.05
C ARG A 81 8.74 -6.89 -12.31
N ARG A 82 8.83 -5.56 -12.20
CA ARG A 82 9.07 -4.65 -13.31
C ARG A 82 9.62 -3.31 -12.82
N ASP A 83 10.52 -2.72 -13.59
CA ASP A 83 11.03 -1.37 -13.34
C ASP A 83 9.89 -0.35 -13.34
N GLY A 84 9.95 0.60 -12.40
CA GLY A 84 8.93 1.64 -12.27
C GLY A 84 7.58 1.16 -11.71
N GLU A 85 7.37 -0.16 -11.52
CA GLU A 85 6.21 -0.70 -10.78
C GLU A 85 6.46 -0.59 -9.27
N ARG A 86 5.41 -0.25 -8.52
CA ARG A 86 5.43 -0.20 -7.05
C ARG A 86 4.22 -0.92 -6.49
N LEU A 87 4.40 -1.60 -5.37
CA LEU A 87 3.30 -1.97 -4.48
C LEU A 87 2.97 -0.74 -3.64
N LEU A 88 1.76 -0.22 -3.80
CA LEU A 88 1.24 0.90 -3.02
C LEU A 88 0.49 0.33 -1.82
N THR A 89 0.81 0.83 -0.63
CA THR A 89 0.03 0.59 0.60
C THR A 89 -0.46 1.94 1.11
N ILE A 90 -1.77 2.12 1.09
CA ILE A 90 -2.43 3.39 1.38
C ILE A 90 -3.18 3.24 2.69
N THR A 91 -3.02 4.20 3.58
CA THR A 91 -3.77 4.29 4.84
C THR A 91 -4.49 5.63 4.89
N GLN A 92 -5.80 5.58 5.16
CA GLN A 92 -6.64 6.74 5.37
C GLN A 92 -7.39 6.60 6.70
N PRO A 93 -7.29 7.57 7.63
CA PRO A 93 -8.08 7.56 8.84
C PRO A 93 -9.57 7.75 8.52
N LEU A 94 -10.43 7.05 9.25
CA LEU A 94 -11.89 7.24 9.13
C LEU A 94 -12.41 8.40 9.99
N GLU A 95 -11.59 8.91 10.92
CA GLU A 95 -11.90 10.05 11.78
C GLU A 95 -10.81 11.14 11.64
N PRO A 96 -10.81 11.94 10.56
CA PRO A 96 -9.69 12.86 10.24
C PRO A 96 -9.39 13.88 11.35
N ASN A 97 -10.37 14.22 12.19
CA ASN A 97 -10.20 15.18 13.30
C ASN A 97 -9.53 14.58 14.55
N ASN A 98 -9.20 13.28 14.55
CA ASN A 98 -8.59 12.64 15.71
C ASN A 98 -7.11 13.09 15.81
N PRO A 99 -6.69 13.70 16.94
CA PRO A 99 -5.34 14.27 17.09
C PRO A 99 -4.22 13.22 17.04
N LYS A 100 -4.56 11.92 17.12
CA LYS A 100 -3.60 10.83 16.93
C LYS A 100 -3.16 10.69 15.46
N TYR A 101 -3.94 11.16 14.49
CA TYR A 101 -3.67 10.99 13.06
C TYR A 101 -2.78 12.08 12.47
N SER A 102 -1.60 12.26 13.04
CA SER A 102 -0.56 13.01 12.34
C SER A 102 -0.03 12.21 11.14
N TYR A 103 0.45 12.91 10.10
CA TYR A 103 1.10 12.28 8.95
C TYR A 103 2.26 11.35 9.36
N GLY A 104 3.03 11.73 10.39
CA GLY A 104 4.12 10.90 10.93
C GLY A 104 3.61 9.59 11.54
N ASN A 105 2.48 9.63 12.24
CA ASN A 105 1.89 8.43 12.83
C ASN A 105 1.26 7.53 11.77
N LEU A 106 0.56 8.09 10.78
CA LEU A 106 0.03 7.33 9.63
C LEU A 106 1.16 6.63 8.87
N ARG A 107 2.30 7.31 8.68
CA ARG A 107 3.52 6.72 8.11
C ARG A 107 4.04 5.54 8.92
N GLY A 108 4.16 5.71 10.24
CA GLY A 108 4.61 4.66 11.15
C GLY A 108 3.69 3.44 11.12
N PHE A 109 2.37 3.67 11.24
CA PHE A 109 1.34 2.65 11.16
C PHE A 109 1.42 1.87 9.85
N THR A 110 1.42 2.56 8.71
CA THR A 110 1.44 1.92 7.38
C THR A 110 2.68 1.05 7.17
N SER A 111 3.84 1.53 7.65
CA SER A 111 5.10 0.79 7.55
C SER A 111 5.06 -0.50 8.39
N LEU A 112 4.54 -0.42 9.62
CA LEU A 112 4.38 -1.58 10.49
C LEU A 112 3.36 -2.58 9.95
N TRP A 113 2.22 -2.08 9.45
CA TRP A 113 1.18 -2.90 8.84
C TRP A 113 1.74 -3.68 7.65
N LEU A 114 2.48 -3.03 6.75
CA LEU A 114 3.11 -3.72 5.63
C LEU A 114 4.08 -4.82 6.11
N ILE A 115 4.92 -4.53 7.10
CA ILE A 115 5.86 -5.54 7.65
C ILE A 115 5.08 -6.73 8.19
N GLN A 116 3.99 -6.49 8.92
CA GLN A 116 3.13 -7.56 9.45
C GLN A 116 2.44 -8.33 8.33
N ALA A 117 1.82 -7.65 7.36
CA ALA A 117 1.12 -8.28 6.24
C ALA A 117 2.09 -9.11 5.36
N THR A 118 3.24 -8.54 4.99
CA THR A 118 4.23 -9.24 4.15
C THR A 118 5.04 -10.28 4.93
N GLY A 119 5.31 -10.05 6.21
CA GLY A 119 5.96 -11.02 7.10
C GLY A 119 5.05 -12.22 7.42
N ALA A 120 3.76 -11.97 7.67
CA ALA A 120 2.76 -13.01 7.87
C ALA A 120 2.54 -13.83 6.60
N GLU A 121 2.53 -13.21 5.41
CA GLU A 121 2.46 -13.93 4.14
C GLU A 121 3.70 -14.80 3.90
N LYS A 122 4.91 -14.32 4.21
CA LYS A 122 6.13 -15.14 4.16
C LYS A 122 6.06 -16.33 5.13
N LEU A 123 5.54 -16.15 6.34
CA LEU A 123 5.35 -17.23 7.31
C LEU A 123 4.31 -18.24 6.84
N LYS A 124 3.19 -17.79 6.25
CA LYS A 124 2.19 -18.69 5.65
C LYS A 124 2.75 -19.50 4.49
N GLN A 125 3.55 -18.88 3.62
CA GLN A 125 4.21 -19.57 2.51
C GLN A 125 5.23 -20.61 3.03
N ALA A 126 6.08 -20.23 4.00
CA ALA A 126 7.02 -21.17 4.62
C ALA A 126 6.31 -22.34 5.33
N ASN A 127 5.19 -22.07 6.01
CA ASN A 127 4.39 -23.11 6.66
C ASN A 127 3.63 -23.99 5.65
N ALA A 128 3.21 -23.44 4.50
CA ALA A 128 2.62 -24.22 3.41
C ALA A 128 3.66 -25.13 2.73
N GLU A 129 4.89 -24.65 2.57
CA GLU A 129 6.02 -25.44 2.05
C GLU A 129 6.48 -26.53 3.03
N HIS A 130 6.30 -26.34 4.34
CA HIS A 130 6.58 -27.37 5.37
C HIS A 130 5.38 -28.26 5.70
N GLY A 131 4.20 -27.98 5.16
CA GLY A 131 2.95 -28.71 5.42
C GLY A 131 2.73 -29.98 4.60
N ASP A 132 3.54 -30.23 3.55
CA ASP A 132 3.40 -31.41 2.67
C ASP A 132 4.46 -32.49 2.91
N GLY A 133 4.98 -32.54 4.15
CA GLY A 133 5.86 -33.60 4.62
C GLY A 133 5.09 -34.69 5.36
N ARG A 134 4.10 -35.33 4.72
CA ARG A 134 3.60 -36.63 5.21
C ARG A 134 4.74 -37.64 5.13
N ILE A 135 5.49 -37.76 6.22
CA ILE A 135 6.37 -38.90 6.45
C ILE A 135 5.46 -40.13 6.50
N ILE A 136 5.34 -40.85 5.39
CA ILE A 136 4.81 -42.20 5.37
C ILE A 136 5.84 -43.06 6.10
N ARG A 137 5.60 -43.32 7.39
CA ARG A 137 6.29 -44.40 8.10
C ARG A 137 5.77 -45.72 7.54
N ARG A 138 6.59 -46.40 6.73
CA ARG A 138 6.46 -47.84 6.49
C ARG A 138 7.09 -48.60 7.65
#